data_AF-A0A1C6AR93-F1
#
_entry.id   AF-A0A1C6AR93-F1
#
_cell.length_a   1.000
_cell.length_b   1.000
_cell.length_c   1.000
_cell.angle_alpha   90.00
_cell.angle_beta   90.00
_cell.angle_gamma   90.00
#
_symmetry.space_group_name_H-M   'P 1'
#
loop_
_entity.id
_entity.type
_entity.pdbx_description
1 polymer ?
#
loop_
_entity_poly.entity_id
_entity_poly.type
_entity_poly.pdbx_seq_one_letter_code
_entity_poly.pdbx_strand_id
1 'polypeptide(L)'
;MKKFNKNIQNEFEELSDTNTKKSKPDESIDKVNIYEEDSYKQFKDDEEKDEYITPSMKKFRTVIGGICIAMFIFFMFQGVSNQDYRDNLTSGAIENIKVGDILSKENLKLDAKDASIDVASGFGNLEIAIWNFAEKEDNDYVQVFIDGVAQGAPFSIRHKPVKISVPDKGVIQVQGVRDGSNNGITYAVHFNKTGETYLNTVPLNSKNTYTIISK
;
A
#
# COMPACT_ATOMS: atom_id res chain seq x y z
N MET A 1 45.53 -3.76 21.95
CA MET A 1 45.09 -2.40 22.35
C MET A 1 45.69 -1.37 21.40
N LYS A 2 44.88 -0.46 20.85
CA LYS A 2 45.23 0.93 20.46
C LYS A 2 43.91 1.62 20.10
N LYS A 3 43.65 2.82 20.64
CA LYS A 3 42.47 3.64 20.30
C LYS A 3 42.90 4.70 19.29
N PHE A 4 42.04 5.01 18.33
CA PHE A 4 42.12 6.26 17.56
C PHE A 4 40.74 6.93 17.52
N ASN A 5 40.74 8.23 17.23
CA ASN A 5 39.77 9.16 17.79
C ASN A 5 38.63 9.52 16.82
N LYS A 6 37.49 9.97 17.37
CA LYS A 6 36.49 10.70 16.58
C LYS A 6 37.03 12.09 16.22
N ASN A 7 36.74 12.57 15.02
CA ASN A 7 36.12 13.89 14.87
C ASN A 7 35.21 13.92 13.63
N ILE A 8 34.18 14.77 13.64
CA ILE A 8 33.07 14.74 12.66
C ILE A 8 32.61 16.19 12.39
N GLN A 9 32.51 16.56 11.10
CA GLN A 9 31.78 17.73 10.55
C GLN A 9 32.29 19.13 10.97
N ASN A 10 31.99 20.22 10.24
CA ASN A 10 31.20 20.35 9.00
C ASN A 10 31.87 21.37 8.04
N GLU A 11 31.51 21.29 6.77
CA GLU A 11 31.93 22.20 5.69
C GLU A 11 30.86 23.32 5.54
N PHE A 12 31.26 24.55 5.19
CA PHE A 12 30.35 25.70 5.05
C PHE A 12 30.76 26.63 3.89
N GLU A 13 29.84 27.49 3.47
CA GLU A 13 29.74 28.10 2.13
C GLU A 13 30.70 29.29 1.85
N GLU A 14 31.22 29.30 0.62
CA GLU A 14 31.71 30.45 -0.16
C GLU A 14 31.41 30.13 -1.65
N LEU A 15 31.11 31.04 -2.59
CA LEU A 15 31.10 32.50 -2.61
C LEU A 15 30.13 32.99 -3.72
N SER A 16 29.62 34.22 -3.63
CA SER A 16 29.41 35.10 -4.81
C SER A 16 29.09 36.54 -4.40
N ASP A 17 30.14 37.36 -4.27
CA ASP A 17 30.02 38.81 -4.08
C ASP A 17 29.34 39.53 -5.26
N THR A 18 28.63 40.61 -4.96
CA THR A 18 28.69 41.83 -5.79
C THR A 18 28.49 43.09 -4.94
N ASN A 19 29.60 43.69 -4.52
CA ASN A 19 29.67 45.08 -4.07
C ASN A 19 29.28 46.03 -5.26
N THR A 20 28.92 47.32 -5.11
CA THR A 20 29.89 48.38 -4.76
C THR A 20 29.28 49.82 -4.72
N LYS A 21 29.16 50.45 -3.53
CA LYS A 21 29.27 51.94 -3.26
C LYS A 21 28.22 52.87 -3.96
N LYS A 22 28.02 54.18 -3.71
CA LYS A 22 28.27 55.23 -2.66
C LYS A 22 27.34 56.44 -3.02
N SER A 23 27.10 57.53 -2.26
CA SER A 23 27.34 57.96 -0.87
C SER A 23 26.46 59.19 -0.50
N LYS A 24 26.47 59.58 0.79
CA LYS A 24 26.06 60.91 1.33
C LYS A 24 27.07 62.04 0.95
N PRO A 25 26.88 63.35 1.28
CA PRO A 25 25.96 63.97 2.27
C PRO A 25 25.29 65.31 1.78
N ASP A 26 24.86 66.36 2.53
CA ASP A 26 24.77 66.75 3.98
C ASP A 26 23.61 67.82 4.16
N GLU A 27 22.90 67.91 5.30
CA GLU A 27 22.98 68.89 6.42
C GLU A 27 22.22 70.26 6.28
N SER A 28 21.20 70.53 7.12
CA SER A 28 20.90 71.85 7.78
C SER A 28 19.63 71.89 8.67
N ILE A 29 19.86 71.81 10.00
CA ILE A 29 19.20 72.46 11.17
C ILE A 29 17.78 73.11 11.07
N ASP A 30 16.90 72.66 11.98
CA ASP A 30 15.73 73.29 12.66
C ASP A 30 14.76 74.27 11.97
N LYS A 31 13.44 74.00 12.13
CA LYS A 31 12.57 74.75 13.09
C LYS A 31 11.14 74.20 13.28
N VAL A 32 10.71 74.17 14.55
CA VAL A 32 9.37 74.50 15.08
C VAL A 32 8.15 73.62 14.68
N ASN A 33 7.55 72.96 15.69
CA ASN A 33 6.18 72.42 15.66
C ASN A 33 5.13 73.53 15.45
N ILE A 34 3.94 73.21 14.90
CA ILE A 34 2.59 73.50 15.49
C ILE A 34 1.44 73.20 14.47
N TYR A 35 0.37 72.52 14.93
CA TYR A 35 -0.92 72.16 14.26
C TYR A 35 -0.80 71.27 12.99
N GLU A 36 -1.50 70.12 12.87
CA GLU A 36 -2.95 69.90 12.60
C GLU A 36 -3.38 70.53 11.25
N GLU A 37 -4.03 69.83 10.31
CA GLU A 37 -5.05 68.75 10.43
C GLU A 37 -5.03 67.76 9.21
N ASP A 38 -5.76 66.64 9.33
CA ASP A 38 -6.33 65.74 8.29
C ASP A 38 -5.69 65.58 6.88
N SER A 39 -5.20 64.35 6.58
CA SER A 39 -5.65 63.57 5.40
C SER A 39 -5.01 62.16 5.32
N TYR A 40 -5.60 61.17 6.00
CA TYR A 40 -5.53 59.77 5.55
C TYR A 40 -6.76 58.99 6.01
N LYS A 41 -7.47 58.38 5.06
CA LYS A 41 -8.62 57.52 5.35
C LYS A 41 -8.12 56.24 6.02
N GLN A 42 -8.37 56.10 7.32
CA GLN A 42 -8.27 54.83 8.00
C GLN A 42 -9.31 53.89 7.39
N PHE A 43 -8.85 52.92 6.60
CA PHE A 43 -9.69 51.78 6.24
C PHE A 43 -10.02 51.05 7.54
N LYS A 44 -11.30 51.05 7.90
CA LYS A 44 -11.81 50.11 8.90
C LYS A 44 -12.00 48.80 8.18
N ASP A 45 -11.29 47.78 8.64
CA ASP A 45 -11.68 46.40 8.41
C ASP A 45 -12.93 46.13 9.25
N ASP A 46 -14.07 46.64 8.77
CA ASP A 46 -15.40 46.30 9.28
C ASP A 46 -15.67 44.84 8.88
N GLU A 47 -15.09 43.90 9.65
CA GLU A 47 -15.40 42.48 9.57
C GLU A 47 -16.91 42.28 9.79
N GLU A 48 -17.68 42.13 8.71
CA GLU A 48 -19.04 41.61 8.73
C GLU A 48 -19.02 40.17 9.27
N LYS A 49 -19.05 40.06 10.60
CA LYS A 49 -19.11 38.80 11.33
C LYS A 49 -20.50 38.21 11.18
N ASP A 50 -20.68 37.37 10.15
CA ASP A 50 -21.87 36.56 9.85
C ASP A 50 -22.81 36.38 11.05
N GLU A 51 -23.82 37.24 11.16
CA GLU A 51 -24.85 37.18 12.20
C GLU A 51 -25.82 36.01 11.95
N TYR A 52 -25.34 34.76 11.94
CA TYR A 52 -26.19 33.59 12.27
C TYR A 52 -25.45 32.31 12.70
N ILE A 53 -24.17 32.36 13.10
CA ILE A 53 -23.47 31.15 13.60
C ILE A 53 -23.55 31.01 15.13
N THR A 54 -24.68 30.47 15.61
CA THR A 54 -24.87 30.11 17.03
C THR A 54 -23.81 29.11 17.53
N PRO A 55 -23.49 29.08 18.85
CA PRO A 55 -22.46 28.18 19.39
C PRO A 55 -22.72 26.69 19.16
N SER A 56 -23.98 26.29 19.03
CA SER A 56 -24.40 24.94 18.64
C SER A 56 -24.01 24.62 17.19
N MET A 57 -24.22 25.54 16.24
CA MET A 57 -23.85 25.35 14.83
C MET A 57 -22.34 25.18 14.63
N LYS A 58 -21.50 25.86 15.44
CA LYS A 58 -20.04 25.65 15.42
C LYS A 58 -19.69 24.21 15.82
N LYS A 59 -20.24 23.72 16.93
CA LYS A 59 -20.05 22.33 17.39
C LYS A 59 -20.59 21.30 16.40
N PHE A 60 -21.78 21.55 15.84
CA PHE A 60 -22.43 20.70 14.83
C PHE A 60 -21.57 20.54 13.58
N ARG A 61 -21.01 21.64 13.04
CA ARG A 61 -20.09 21.60 11.89
C ARG A 61 -18.81 20.81 12.18
N THR A 62 -18.22 20.96 13.37
CA THR A 62 -17.04 20.18 13.79
C THR A 62 -17.36 18.69 13.93
N VAL A 63 -18.51 18.32 14.52
CA VAL A 63 -18.93 16.92 14.67
C VAL A 63 -19.21 16.27 13.31
N ILE A 64 -19.98 16.93 12.43
CA ILE A 64 -20.25 16.41 11.07
C ILE A 64 -18.96 16.33 10.26
N GLY A 65 -18.10 17.35 10.28
CA GLY A 65 -16.80 17.30 9.61
C GLY A 65 -15.94 16.13 10.07
N GLY A 66 -15.89 15.87 11.38
CA GLY A 66 -15.20 14.71 11.95
C GLY A 66 -15.80 13.37 11.51
N ILE A 67 -17.13 13.25 11.47
CA ILE A 67 -17.82 12.05 10.98
C ILE A 67 -17.55 11.83 9.49
N CYS A 68 -17.64 12.87 8.65
CA CYS A 68 -17.36 12.77 7.22
C CYS A 68 -15.91 12.37 6.95
N ILE A 69 -14.94 12.92 7.68
CA ILE A 69 -13.52 12.54 7.57
C ILE A 69 -13.32 11.09 8.03
N ALA A 70 -13.92 10.67 9.15
CA ALA A 70 -13.83 9.29 9.63
C ALA A 70 -14.44 8.29 8.64
N MET A 71 -15.59 8.61 8.03
CA MET A 71 -16.20 7.82 6.97
C MET A 71 -15.32 7.76 5.72
N PHE A 72 -14.74 8.89 5.28
CA PHE A 72 -13.87 8.93 4.11
C PHE A 72 -12.61 8.08 4.30
N ILE A 73 -11.99 8.14 5.49
CA ILE A 73 -10.86 7.26 5.86
C ILE A 73 -11.29 5.80 5.89
N PHE A 74 -12.46 5.48 6.45
CA PHE A 74 -12.99 4.11 6.50
C PHE A 74 -13.22 3.52 5.09
N PHE A 75 -13.82 4.29 4.17
CA PHE A 75 -14.01 3.86 2.78
C PHE A 75 -12.70 3.71 2.01
N MET A 76 -11.68 4.56 2.27
CA MET A 76 -10.36 4.44 1.63
C MET A 76 -9.60 3.15 1.99
N PHE A 77 -9.99 2.43 3.06
CA PHE A 77 -9.44 1.11 3.42
C PHE A 77 -10.30 -0.08 2.97
N GLN A 78 -11.49 0.15 2.41
CA GLN A 78 -12.32 -0.90 1.79
C GLN A 78 -11.72 -1.29 0.43
N GLY A 79 -10.83 -2.28 0.42
CA GLY A 79 -10.29 -2.85 -0.81
C GLY A 79 -11.39 -3.54 -1.61
N VAL A 80 -11.75 -2.99 -2.76
CA VAL A 80 -12.76 -3.57 -3.66
C VAL A 80 -12.21 -4.87 -4.26
N SER A 81 -12.75 -6.01 -3.83
CA SER A 81 -12.58 -7.28 -4.53
C SER A 81 -13.48 -7.32 -5.76
N ASN A 82 -12.96 -7.84 -6.88
CA ASN A 82 -13.82 -8.16 -8.01
C ASN A 82 -14.53 -9.48 -7.71
N GLN A 83 -15.84 -9.55 -7.91
CA GLN A 83 -16.57 -10.81 -7.91
C GLN A 83 -16.73 -11.26 -9.36
N ASP A 84 -16.03 -12.32 -9.75
CA ASP A 84 -16.14 -12.96 -11.08
C ASP A 84 -16.73 -14.36 -10.91
N TYR A 85 -18.05 -14.44 -10.95
CA TYR A 85 -18.82 -15.65 -10.68
C TYR A 85 -18.64 -16.68 -11.81
N ARG A 86 -17.83 -17.72 -11.54
CA ARG A 86 -17.52 -18.81 -12.48
C ARG A 86 -17.85 -20.17 -11.85
N ASP A 87 -18.52 -21.02 -12.62
CA ASP A 87 -18.95 -22.36 -12.21
C ASP A 87 -17.99 -23.47 -12.70
N ASN A 88 -18.02 -24.64 -12.05
CA ASN A 88 -17.26 -25.84 -12.42
C ASN A 88 -15.73 -25.65 -12.50
N LEU A 89 -15.17 -24.84 -11.58
CA LEU A 89 -13.72 -24.61 -11.48
C LEU A 89 -12.96 -25.89 -11.07
N THR A 90 -11.80 -26.12 -11.70
CA THR A 90 -10.93 -27.30 -11.51
C THR A 90 -9.47 -26.89 -11.24
N SER A 91 -8.67 -27.81 -10.67
CA SER A 91 -7.27 -27.51 -10.31
C SER A 91 -6.31 -27.44 -11.51
N GLY A 92 -5.66 -26.29 -11.66
CA GLY A 92 -4.69 -26.02 -12.71
C GLY A 92 -4.63 -24.55 -13.11
N ALA A 93 -3.86 -24.25 -14.16
CA ALA A 93 -3.80 -22.93 -14.78
C ALA A 93 -5.15 -22.60 -15.44
N ILE A 94 -5.69 -21.41 -15.15
CA ILE A 94 -6.90 -20.88 -15.76
C ILE A 94 -6.64 -19.43 -16.18
N GLU A 95 -7.00 -19.11 -17.42
CA GLU A 95 -6.82 -17.79 -18.01
C GLU A 95 -7.87 -16.78 -17.56
N ASN A 96 -7.52 -15.49 -17.72
CA ASN A 96 -8.39 -14.32 -17.52
C ASN A 96 -8.88 -14.09 -16.08
N ILE A 97 -8.35 -14.81 -15.09
CA ILE A 97 -8.53 -14.50 -13.66
C ILE A 97 -7.51 -13.43 -13.25
N LYS A 98 -7.98 -12.32 -12.66
CA LYS A 98 -7.12 -11.26 -12.13
C LYS A 98 -6.79 -11.52 -10.65
N VAL A 99 -5.72 -10.87 -10.20
CA VAL A 99 -5.22 -10.97 -8.82
C VAL A 99 -6.24 -10.38 -7.83
N GLY A 100 -6.82 -11.23 -6.98
CA GLY A 100 -7.83 -10.85 -5.99
C GLY A 100 -9.29 -11.02 -6.45
N ASP A 101 -9.53 -11.67 -7.58
CA ASP A 101 -10.89 -12.03 -8.01
C ASP A 101 -11.47 -13.15 -7.11
N ILE A 102 -12.73 -13.00 -6.70
CA ILE A 102 -13.51 -13.99 -5.96
C ILE A 102 -14.33 -14.82 -6.97
N LEU A 103 -14.13 -16.14 -6.97
CA LEU A 103 -14.69 -17.08 -7.95
C LEU A 103 -15.41 -18.24 -7.26
N SER A 104 -16.73 -18.19 -7.19
CA SER A 104 -17.61 -19.34 -6.94
C SER A 104 -19.06 -18.90 -7.02
N LYS A 105 -19.94 -19.72 -7.62
CA LYS A 105 -21.33 -19.76 -7.17
C LYS A 105 -21.75 -21.14 -6.66
N GLU A 106 -21.37 -22.23 -7.33
CA GLU A 106 -21.48 -23.59 -6.79
C GLU A 106 -20.55 -24.60 -7.50
N ASN A 107 -20.36 -25.78 -6.91
CA ASN A 107 -19.64 -26.93 -7.49
C ASN A 107 -18.15 -26.70 -7.86
N LEU A 108 -17.31 -26.46 -6.85
CA LEU A 108 -15.84 -26.55 -6.97
C LEU A 108 -15.38 -28.01 -7.07
N LYS A 109 -14.46 -28.33 -7.98
CA LYS A 109 -13.83 -29.67 -8.12
C LYS A 109 -12.31 -29.52 -8.17
N LEU A 110 -11.74 -29.20 -7.01
CA LEU A 110 -10.30 -29.05 -6.84
C LEU A 110 -9.69 -30.34 -6.29
N ASP A 111 -8.61 -30.79 -6.93
CA ASP A 111 -7.67 -31.79 -6.40
C ASP A 111 -6.36 -31.08 -6.01
N ALA A 112 -5.68 -31.56 -4.98
CA ALA A 112 -4.35 -31.06 -4.61
C ALA A 112 -3.33 -31.41 -5.71
N LYS A 113 -2.72 -30.40 -6.34
CA LYS A 113 -1.97 -30.60 -7.60
C LYS A 113 -0.70 -29.75 -7.68
N ASP A 114 0.38 -30.38 -8.11
CA ASP A 114 1.65 -29.72 -8.44
C ASP A 114 1.63 -29.13 -9.86
N ALA A 115 2.46 -28.11 -10.09
CA ALA A 115 2.57 -27.40 -11.36
C ALA A 115 4.03 -27.13 -11.76
N SER A 116 4.26 -27.05 -13.07
CA SER A 116 5.47 -26.48 -13.66
C SER A 116 5.09 -25.22 -14.44
N ILE A 117 5.89 -24.17 -14.28
CA ILE A 117 5.66 -22.84 -14.86
C ILE A 117 6.85 -22.51 -15.76
N ASP A 118 6.61 -22.38 -17.06
CA ASP A 118 7.63 -22.02 -18.04
C ASP A 118 7.78 -20.49 -18.15
N VAL A 119 8.86 -19.94 -17.60
CA VAL A 119 9.17 -18.51 -17.71
C VAL A 119 10.13 -18.30 -18.88
N ALA A 120 9.69 -17.52 -19.88
CA ALA A 120 10.55 -17.15 -21.00
C ALA A 120 11.60 -16.10 -20.58
N SER A 121 12.89 -16.46 -20.65
CA SER A 121 14.06 -15.56 -20.54
C SER A 121 14.01 -14.59 -19.35
N GLY A 122 14.21 -15.11 -18.13
CA GLY A 122 14.36 -14.32 -16.92
C GLY A 122 15.79 -14.32 -16.35
N PHE A 123 16.22 -13.19 -15.80
CA PHE A 123 17.25 -13.14 -14.77
C PHE A 123 16.73 -12.33 -13.58
N GLY A 124 16.60 -12.96 -12.42
CA GLY A 124 16.31 -12.29 -11.15
C GLY A 124 15.06 -12.84 -10.47
N ASN A 125 14.09 -11.97 -10.22
CA ASN A 125 12.88 -12.30 -9.47
C ASN A 125 11.61 -12.13 -10.32
N LEU A 126 10.54 -12.79 -9.90
CA LEU A 126 9.15 -12.52 -10.27
C LEU A 126 8.31 -12.33 -8.99
N GLU A 127 7.09 -11.81 -9.15
CA GLU A 127 6.13 -11.67 -8.05
C GLU A 127 5.03 -12.70 -8.21
N ILE A 128 4.77 -13.49 -7.16
CA ILE A 128 3.54 -14.27 -7.06
C ILE A 128 2.53 -13.54 -6.17
N ALA A 129 1.25 -13.67 -6.50
CA ALA A 129 0.15 -13.25 -5.62
C ALA A 129 -0.66 -14.47 -5.18
N ILE A 130 -0.88 -14.61 -3.87
CA ILE A 130 -1.63 -15.71 -3.25
C ILE A 130 -2.85 -15.14 -2.52
N TRP A 131 -4.03 -15.68 -2.79
CA TRP A 131 -5.28 -15.27 -2.14
C TRP A 131 -6.25 -16.44 -1.99
N ASN A 132 -7.17 -16.34 -1.03
CA ASN A 132 -8.38 -17.18 -1.03
C ASN A 132 -9.32 -16.60 -2.10
N PHE A 133 -9.73 -17.43 -3.07
CA PHE A 133 -10.65 -17.01 -4.13
C PHE A 133 -12.09 -17.49 -3.91
N ALA A 134 -12.35 -18.36 -2.92
CA ALA A 134 -13.69 -18.84 -2.62
C ALA A 134 -14.57 -17.69 -2.08
N GLU A 135 -15.91 -17.84 -2.20
CA GLU A 135 -16.86 -16.80 -1.80
C GLU A 135 -16.72 -16.35 -0.33
N LYS A 136 -16.18 -17.21 0.55
CA LYS A 136 -16.12 -17.01 2.00
C LYS A 136 -14.71 -17.20 2.53
N GLU A 137 -14.32 -16.34 3.47
CA GLU A 137 -13.13 -16.52 4.30
C GLU A 137 -13.51 -17.30 5.57
N ASP A 138 -13.04 -18.54 5.68
CA ASP A 138 -13.18 -19.44 6.84
C ASP A 138 -12.00 -19.35 7.83
N ASN A 139 -11.01 -18.51 7.52
CA ASN A 139 -9.76 -18.30 8.28
C ASN A 139 -8.73 -19.43 8.14
N ASP A 140 -8.61 -19.98 6.94
CA ASP A 140 -7.45 -20.75 6.49
C ASP A 140 -6.12 -20.01 6.65
N TYR A 141 -5.05 -20.77 6.92
CA TYR A 141 -3.66 -20.29 6.98
C TYR A 141 -2.74 -21.18 6.15
N VAL A 142 -1.82 -20.54 5.43
CA VAL A 142 -0.74 -21.21 4.68
C VAL A 142 0.64 -20.70 5.11
N GLN A 143 1.68 -21.47 4.79
CA GLN A 143 3.06 -20.99 4.80
C GLN A 143 3.73 -21.29 3.46
N VAL A 144 4.47 -20.31 2.95
CA VAL A 144 5.17 -20.40 1.67
C VAL A 144 6.63 -20.73 1.90
N PHE A 145 7.19 -21.62 1.06
CA PHE A 145 8.60 -21.97 1.04
C PHE A 145 9.15 -21.72 -0.36
N ILE A 146 10.42 -21.30 -0.46
CA ILE A 146 11.19 -21.23 -1.70
C ILE A 146 12.43 -22.09 -1.50
N ASP A 147 12.64 -23.09 -2.35
CA ASP A 147 13.76 -24.04 -2.29
C ASP A 147 13.92 -24.68 -0.89
N GLY A 148 12.78 -24.93 -0.22
CA GLY A 148 12.69 -25.47 1.15
C GLY A 148 12.82 -24.45 2.27
N VAL A 149 13.17 -23.18 1.99
CA VAL A 149 13.30 -22.11 2.99
C VAL A 149 11.97 -21.38 3.19
N ALA A 150 11.49 -21.33 4.44
CA ALA A 150 10.23 -20.66 4.80
C ALA A 150 10.30 -19.14 4.60
N GLN A 151 9.33 -18.60 3.85
CA GLN A 151 9.21 -17.17 3.57
C GLN A 151 8.38 -16.46 4.64
N GLY A 152 8.99 -16.34 5.82
CA GLY A 152 8.35 -15.75 7.00
C GLY A 152 7.41 -16.71 7.74
N ALA A 153 6.56 -16.14 8.58
CA ALA A 153 5.58 -16.87 9.38
C ALA A 153 4.35 -17.29 8.56
N PRO A 154 3.60 -18.33 8.98
CA PRO A 154 2.30 -18.65 8.38
C PRO A 154 1.34 -17.47 8.43
N PHE A 155 0.59 -17.25 7.35
CA PHE A 155 -0.36 -16.15 7.21
C PHE A 155 -1.76 -16.64 6.82
N SER A 156 -2.78 -15.88 7.21
CA SER A 156 -4.16 -16.17 6.82
C SER A 156 -4.37 -15.85 5.35
N ILE A 157 -4.88 -16.79 4.55
CA ILE A 157 -5.32 -16.49 3.19
C ILE A 157 -6.68 -15.78 3.24
N ARG A 158 -6.82 -14.76 2.40
CA ARG A 158 -7.96 -13.83 2.34
C ARG A 158 -8.23 -13.42 0.91
N HIS A 159 -9.37 -12.78 0.64
CA HIS A 159 -9.70 -12.20 -0.66
C HIS A 159 -8.66 -11.15 -1.10
N LYS A 160 -8.09 -10.42 -0.12
CA LYS A 160 -6.95 -9.52 -0.34
C LYS A 160 -5.66 -10.33 -0.59
N PRO A 161 -5.02 -10.22 -1.76
CA PRO A 161 -3.84 -11.03 -2.07
C PRO A 161 -2.59 -10.63 -1.30
N VAL A 162 -1.82 -11.65 -0.91
CA VAL A 162 -0.45 -11.53 -0.38
C VAL A 162 0.52 -11.69 -1.54
N LYS A 163 1.37 -10.66 -1.75
CA LYS A 163 2.40 -10.63 -2.79
C LYS A 163 3.74 -11.09 -2.22
N ILE A 164 4.45 -11.95 -2.94
CA ILE A 164 5.75 -12.50 -2.53
C ILE A 164 6.71 -12.43 -3.72
N SER A 165 7.91 -11.88 -3.50
CA SER A 165 9.02 -11.94 -4.47
C SER A 165 9.67 -13.32 -4.41
N VAL A 166 9.81 -13.97 -5.56
CA VAL A 166 10.41 -15.31 -5.72
C VAL A 166 11.46 -15.27 -6.84
N PRO A 167 12.49 -16.13 -6.84
CA PRO A 167 13.43 -16.20 -7.96
C PRO A 167 12.71 -16.69 -9.23
N ASP A 168 13.15 -16.26 -10.42
CA ASP A 168 12.61 -16.74 -11.69
C ASP A 168 13.15 -18.12 -12.13
N LYS A 169 13.82 -18.82 -11.21
CA LYS A 169 14.12 -20.25 -11.28
C LYS A 169 14.20 -20.80 -9.85
N GLY A 170 13.38 -21.79 -9.53
CA GLY A 170 13.32 -22.38 -8.18
C GLY A 170 12.03 -23.16 -7.93
N VAL A 171 11.90 -23.72 -6.73
CA VAL A 171 10.75 -24.53 -6.30
C VAL A 171 10.00 -23.81 -5.19
N ILE A 172 8.78 -23.35 -5.50
CA ILE A 172 7.88 -22.76 -4.52
C ILE A 172 6.98 -23.85 -3.96
N GLN A 173 6.74 -23.85 -2.65
CA GLN A 173 5.76 -24.73 -2.01
C GLN A 173 4.77 -23.92 -1.18
N VAL A 174 3.49 -24.22 -1.32
CA VAL A 174 2.43 -23.69 -0.44
C VAL A 174 1.99 -24.82 0.49
N GLN A 175 2.22 -24.65 1.80
CA GLN A 175 1.84 -25.61 2.83
C GLN A 175 0.54 -25.18 3.52
N GLY A 176 -0.41 -26.10 3.68
CA GLY A 176 -1.56 -25.89 4.54
C GLY A 176 -1.17 -25.94 6.02
N VAL A 177 -1.40 -24.86 6.78
CA VAL A 177 -1.01 -24.75 8.21
C VAL A 177 -2.22 -24.74 9.15
N ARG A 178 -3.35 -24.19 8.71
CA ARG A 178 -4.64 -24.36 9.39
C ARG A 178 -5.75 -24.37 8.35
N ASP A 179 -6.60 -25.38 8.44
CA ASP A 179 -7.87 -25.48 7.73
C ASP A 179 -8.96 -24.94 8.69
N GLY A 180 -9.72 -23.94 8.25
CA GLY A 180 -10.75 -23.26 9.04
C GLY A 180 -12.12 -23.92 8.97
N SER A 181 -12.42 -24.62 7.87
CA SER A 181 -13.72 -25.23 7.59
C SER A 181 -13.71 -26.76 7.64
N ASN A 182 -12.52 -27.37 7.70
CA ASN A 182 -12.22 -28.80 7.61
C ASN A 182 -12.60 -29.41 6.24
N ASN A 183 -12.47 -28.64 5.15
CA ASN A 183 -12.78 -29.09 3.78
C ASN A 183 -11.61 -29.00 2.77
N GLY A 184 -10.43 -28.53 3.20
CA GLY A 184 -9.24 -28.38 2.35
C GLY A 184 -8.98 -26.93 1.93
N ILE A 185 -7.78 -26.44 2.25
CA ILE A 185 -7.44 -25.02 2.16
C ILE A 185 -7.41 -24.55 0.70
N THR A 186 -8.33 -23.66 0.34
CA THR A 186 -8.60 -23.30 -1.07
C THR A 186 -8.00 -21.95 -1.44
N TYR A 187 -7.13 -21.92 -2.45
CA TYR A 187 -6.35 -20.73 -2.80
C TYR A 187 -5.97 -20.66 -4.28
N ALA A 188 -5.67 -19.43 -4.73
CA ALA A 188 -5.14 -19.13 -6.05
C ALA A 188 -3.67 -18.69 -5.93
N VAL A 189 -2.86 -19.00 -6.97
CA VAL A 189 -1.50 -18.48 -7.15
C VAL A 189 -1.37 -17.89 -8.54
N HIS A 190 -1.14 -16.58 -8.64
CA HIS A 190 -0.89 -15.90 -9.90
C HIS A 190 0.60 -15.57 -10.08
N PHE A 191 1.14 -15.81 -11.28
CA PHE A 191 2.55 -15.57 -11.62
C PHE A 191 2.67 -14.33 -12.53
N ASN A 192 3.21 -13.22 -12.02
CA ASN A 192 3.16 -11.94 -12.73
C ASN A 192 3.95 -11.90 -14.06
N LYS A 193 4.91 -12.81 -14.29
CA LYS A 193 5.68 -12.90 -15.54
C LYS A 193 4.98 -13.67 -16.65
N THR A 194 4.16 -14.67 -16.32
CA THR A 194 3.41 -15.46 -17.33
C THR A 194 1.96 -15.01 -17.47
N GLY A 195 1.40 -14.37 -16.43
CA GLY A 195 -0.01 -13.99 -16.36
C GLY A 195 -0.93 -15.15 -15.95
N GLU A 196 -0.39 -16.35 -15.71
CA GLU A 196 -1.15 -17.53 -15.37
C GLU A 196 -1.62 -17.50 -13.91
N THR A 197 -2.88 -17.88 -13.68
CA THR A 197 -3.44 -18.08 -12.34
C THR A 197 -3.75 -19.57 -12.15
N TYR A 198 -3.15 -20.18 -11.13
CA TYR A 198 -3.40 -21.56 -10.74
C TYR A 198 -4.38 -21.62 -9.58
N LEU A 199 -5.55 -22.23 -9.80
CA LEU A 199 -6.50 -22.54 -8.71
C LEU A 199 -6.15 -23.91 -8.12
N ASN A 200 -6.19 -24.03 -6.78
CA ASN A 200 -5.73 -25.23 -6.08
C ASN A 200 -6.37 -25.39 -4.70
N THR A 201 -6.29 -26.60 -4.14
CA THR A 201 -6.60 -26.88 -2.72
C THR A 201 -5.43 -27.61 -2.07
N VAL A 202 -5.19 -27.42 -0.77
CA VAL A 202 -4.13 -28.13 -0.03
C VAL A 202 -4.67 -28.67 1.31
N PRO A 203 -4.54 -29.98 1.59
CA PRO A 203 -4.89 -30.52 2.91
C PRO A 203 -4.02 -29.96 4.04
N LEU A 204 -4.52 -30.05 5.27
CA LEU A 204 -3.78 -29.65 6.47
C LEU A 204 -2.44 -30.40 6.59
N ASN A 205 -1.35 -29.64 6.82
CA ASN A 205 0.06 -30.07 6.82
C ASN A 205 0.63 -30.53 5.46
N SER A 206 -0.19 -30.78 4.44
CA SER A 206 0.27 -31.10 3.08
C SER A 206 0.82 -29.89 2.34
N LYS A 207 1.53 -30.12 1.23
CA LYS A 207 2.13 -29.11 0.37
C LYS A 207 1.76 -29.36 -1.10
N ASN A 208 1.52 -28.28 -1.84
CA ASN A 208 1.55 -28.29 -3.30
C ASN A 208 2.79 -27.52 -3.79
N THR A 209 3.35 -27.98 -4.90
CA THR A 209 4.66 -27.56 -5.42
C THR A 209 4.52 -26.90 -6.78
N TYR A 210 5.16 -25.74 -6.94
CA TYR A 210 5.17 -24.93 -8.14
C TYR A 210 6.63 -24.77 -8.60
N THR A 211 7.02 -25.47 -9.65
CA THR A 211 8.40 -25.48 -10.16
C THR A 211 8.55 -24.44 -11.27
N ILE A 212 9.34 -23.40 -11.05
CA ILE A 212 9.63 -22.38 -12.07
C ILE A 212 10.82 -22.83 -12.92
N ILE A 213 10.58 -22.96 -14.22
CA ILE A 213 11.58 -23.31 -15.23
C ILE A 213 11.82 -22.07 -16.11
N SER A 214 12.91 -21.35 -15.88
CA SER A 214 13.38 -20.37 -16.87
C SER A 214 13.96 -21.11 -18.08
N LYS A 215 13.53 -20.69 -19.28
CA LYS A 215 14.10 -21.07 -20.58
C LYS A 215 14.93 -19.93 -21.16
#